data_AF-A0A392PAT9-F1
#
_entry.id   AF-A0A392PAT9-F1
#
_cell.length_a   1.000
_cell.length_b   1.000
_cell.length_c   1.000
_cell.angle_alpha   90.00
_cell.angle_beta   90.00
_cell.angle_gamma   90.00
#
_symmetry.space_group_name_H-M   'P 1'
#
loop_
_entity.id
_entity.type
_entity.pdbx_description
1 polymer ?
#
loop_
_entity_poly.entity_id
_entity_poly.type
_entity_poly.pdbx_seq_one_letter_code
_entity_poly.pdbx_strand_id
1 'polypeptide(L)'
;INDTPSGENDPESWHVQIFRSIDSSSVKRFPKDPREATGKNLVCGKNVLIDMSIHTAYVKAIRAAQHYIYIENQYFIGSSYNWSQHKDLGANNLIPMEIALKIAEKIKANERFAVYIVIPMWPEGVPTGAATQRILFWQ
;
A
#
# COMPACT_ATOMS: atom_id res chain seq x y z
N ILE A 1 14.26 -2.71 -33.55
CA ILE A 1 14.18 -3.40 -32.25
C ILE A 1 13.50 -4.72 -32.56
N ASN A 2 14.21 -5.84 -32.44
CA ASN A 2 13.68 -7.16 -32.78
C ASN A 2 12.90 -7.67 -31.58
N ASP A 3 11.56 -7.63 -31.68
CA ASP A 3 10.65 -8.26 -30.72
C ASP A 3 10.58 -9.77 -30.96
N THR A 4 11.69 -10.47 -30.77
CA THR A 4 11.65 -11.92 -30.58
C THR A 4 11.14 -12.20 -29.16
N PRO A 5 10.07 -12.98 -28.97
CA PRO A 5 9.62 -13.35 -27.64
C PRO A 5 10.75 -14.07 -26.93
N SER A 6 11.12 -13.61 -25.73
CA SER A 6 12.01 -14.36 -24.85
C SER A 6 11.40 -15.75 -24.58
N GLY A 7 12.21 -16.80 -24.66
CA GLY A 7 11.73 -18.16 -24.39
C GLY A 7 11.26 -18.29 -22.95
N GLU A 8 10.33 -19.20 -22.67
CA GLU A 8 9.73 -19.42 -21.33
C GLU A 8 10.75 -19.69 -20.20
N ASN A 9 12.01 -19.96 -20.53
CA ASN A 9 13.10 -20.21 -19.58
C ASN A 9 14.11 -19.05 -19.46
N ASP A 10 13.76 -17.85 -19.92
CA ASP A 10 14.63 -16.68 -19.74
C ASP A 10 14.61 -16.25 -18.25
N PRO A 11 15.75 -16.34 -17.52
CA PRO A 11 15.83 -15.94 -16.12
C PRO A 11 15.57 -14.43 -15.91
N GLU A 12 15.67 -13.63 -16.95
CA GLU A 12 15.39 -12.18 -16.92
C GLU A 12 13.93 -11.85 -17.27
N SER A 13 13.07 -12.86 -17.46
CA SER A 13 11.64 -12.65 -17.74
C SER A 13 10.87 -12.17 -16.49
N TRP A 14 9.85 -11.34 -16.71
CA TRP A 14 9.05 -10.75 -15.63
C TRP A 14 7.57 -11.10 -15.75
N HIS A 15 6.99 -11.57 -14.65
CA HIS A 15 5.53 -11.57 -14.47
C HIS A 15 5.11 -10.27 -13.80
N VAL A 16 4.38 -9.42 -14.53
CA VAL A 16 3.98 -8.09 -14.07
C VAL A 16 2.47 -8.02 -13.90
N GLN A 17 2.02 -7.43 -12.79
CA GLN A 17 0.63 -7.09 -12.55
C GLN A 17 0.50 -5.59 -12.26
N ILE A 18 -0.48 -4.94 -12.89
CA ILE A 18 -0.76 -3.51 -12.70
C ILE A 18 -1.80 -3.35 -11.58
N PHE A 19 -1.54 -2.41 -10.68
CA PHE A 19 -2.42 -2.03 -9.58
C PHE A 19 -2.72 -0.53 -9.62
N ARG A 20 -3.88 -0.13 -9.09
CA ARG A 20 -4.32 1.28 -9.06
C ARG A 20 -5.01 1.63 -7.74
N SER A 21 -5.16 2.95 -7.54
CA SER A 21 -6.05 3.56 -6.55
C SER A 21 -6.91 4.57 -7.32
N ILE A 22 -8.14 4.18 -7.66
CA ILE A 22 -9.02 4.99 -8.52
C ILE A 22 -10.49 4.68 -8.24
N ASP A 23 -11.37 5.66 -8.42
CA ASP A 23 -12.82 5.48 -8.28
C ASP A 23 -13.57 5.61 -9.62
N SER A 24 -14.84 5.21 -9.60
CA SER A 24 -15.75 5.29 -10.75
C SER A 24 -16.03 6.71 -11.23
N SER A 25 -15.68 7.75 -10.46
CA SER A 25 -15.83 9.15 -10.89
C SER A 25 -14.64 9.60 -11.76
N SER A 26 -13.49 8.99 -11.55
CA SER A 26 -12.23 9.31 -12.22
C SER A 26 -11.99 8.50 -13.51
N VAL A 27 -12.78 7.43 -13.76
CA VAL A 27 -12.61 6.57 -14.94
C VAL A 27 -13.93 6.02 -15.48
N LYS A 28 -14.04 5.92 -16.81
CA LYS A 28 -15.18 5.29 -17.48
C LYS A 28 -15.06 3.75 -17.44
N ARG A 29 -16.20 3.05 -17.60
CA ARG A 29 -16.29 1.59 -17.74
C ARG A 29 -16.04 0.76 -16.48
N PHE A 30 -16.16 1.34 -15.29
CA PHE A 30 -16.44 0.54 -14.10
C PHE A 30 -17.81 -0.13 -14.25
N PRO A 31 -17.98 -1.38 -13.78
CA PRO A 31 -19.26 -2.07 -13.85
C PRO A 31 -20.33 -1.27 -13.11
N LYS A 32 -21.57 -1.27 -13.60
CA LYS A 32 -22.68 -0.56 -12.93
C LYS A 32 -23.35 -1.44 -11.87
N ASP A 33 -23.32 -2.75 -12.05
CA ASP A 33 -23.86 -3.71 -11.08
C ASP A 33 -22.83 -3.95 -9.96
N PRO A 34 -23.17 -3.67 -8.67
CA PRO A 34 -22.30 -3.97 -7.54
C PRO A 34 -21.86 -5.44 -7.45
N ARG A 35 -22.67 -6.39 -7.96
CA ARG A 35 -22.32 -7.81 -7.95
C ARG A 35 -21.15 -8.12 -8.89
N GLU A 36 -21.10 -7.46 -10.05
CA GLU A 36 -19.97 -7.55 -10.98
C GLU A 36 -18.73 -6.84 -10.43
N ALA A 37 -18.92 -5.79 -9.63
CA ALA A 37 -17.85 -5.02 -9.03
C ALA A 37 -17.02 -5.88 -8.04
N THR A 38 -17.68 -6.65 -7.18
CA THR A 38 -17.02 -7.57 -6.24
C THR A 38 -16.18 -8.62 -6.98
N GLY A 39 -16.69 -9.16 -8.09
CA GLY A 39 -15.95 -10.11 -8.94
C GLY A 39 -14.68 -9.53 -9.57
N LYS A 40 -14.56 -8.21 -9.64
CA LYS A 40 -13.38 -7.48 -10.13
C LYS A 40 -12.54 -6.88 -9.00
N ASN A 41 -12.75 -7.30 -7.76
CA ASN A 41 -12.10 -6.78 -6.55
C ASN A 41 -12.30 -5.27 -6.34
N LEU A 42 -13.40 -4.71 -6.84
CA LEU A 42 -13.80 -3.33 -6.55
C LEU A 42 -14.60 -3.31 -5.25
N VAL A 43 -14.37 -2.30 -4.41
CA VAL A 43 -15.13 -2.07 -3.19
C VAL A 43 -16.14 -0.95 -3.41
N CYS A 44 -17.27 -1.00 -2.72
CA CYS A 44 -18.26 0.08 -2.73
C CYS A 44 -18.06 0.96 -1.49
N GLY A 45 -17.85 2.26 -1.68
CA GLY A 45 -17.76 3.24 -0.60
C GLY A 45 -18.56 4.48 -0.96
N LYS A 46 -19.43 4.97 -0.07
CA LYS A 46 -20.25 6.19 -0.29
C LYS A 46 -20.93 6.24 -1.68
N ASN A 47 -21.47 5.12 -2.15
CA ASN A 47 -22.11 4.94 -3.46
C ASN A 47 -21.19 5.09 -4.70
N VAL A 48 -19.87 5.05 -4.51
CA VAL A 48 -18.90 4.94 -5.62
C VAL A 48 -18.17 3.60 -5.56
N LEU A 49 -17.79 3.09 -6.74
CA LEU A 49 -16.94 1.91 -6.84
C LEU A 49 -15.49 2.35 -6.84
N ILE A 50 -14.67 1.66 -6.06
CA ILE A 50 -13.28 2.01 -5.80
C ILE A 50 -12.40 0.80 -6.06
N ASP A 51 -11.38 0.98 -6.89
CA ASP A 51 -10.25 0.07 -7.05
C ASP A 51 -9.19 0.46 -6.03
N MET A 52 -8.93 -0.40 -5.04
CA MET A 52 -7.88 -0.20 -4.02
C MET A 52 -6.76 -1.23 -4.20
N SER A 53 -6.54 -1.72 -5.41
CA SER A 53 -5.62 -2.82 -5.67
C SER A 53 -4.16 -2.51 -5.29
N ILE A 54 -3.72 -1.24 -5.30
CA ILE A 54 -2.40 -0.85 -4.74
C ILE A 54 -2.30 -1.24 -3.28
N HIS A 55 -3.30 -0.87 -2.47
CA HIS A 55 -3.33 -1.19 -1.04
C HIS A 55 -3.34 -2.71 -0.83
N THR A 56 -4.21 -3.43 -1.55
CA THR A 56 -4.28 -4.89 -1.44
C THR A 56 -2.97 -5.57 -1.84
N ALA A 57 -2.28 -5.07 -2.86
CA ALA A 57 -0.97 -5.58 -3.29
C ALA A 57 0.09 -5.38 -2.20
N TYR A 58 0.17 -4.20 -1.59
CA TYR A 58 1.08 -3.95 -0.46
C TYR A 58 0.81 -4.90 0.71
N VAL A 59 -0.45 -5.06 1.12
CA VAL A 59 -0.82 -5.97 2.22
C VAL A 59 -0.41 -7.42 1.90
N LYS A 60 -0.68 -7.89 0.67
CA LYS A 60 -0.26 -9.22 0.23
C LYS A 60 1.25 -9.39 0.25
N ALA A 61 2.01 -8.41 -0.24
CA ALA A 61 3.47 -8.45 -0.27
C ALA A 61 4.07 -8.50 1.14
N ILE A 62 3.56 -7.67 2.07
CA ILE A 62 4.00 -7.66 3.48
C ILE A 62 3.74 -9.01 4.15
N ARG A 63 2.53 -9.56 4.00
CA ARG A 63 2.17 -10.86 4.59
C ARG A 63 3.01 -12.00 4.03
N ALA A 64 3.36 -11.96 2.74
CA ALA A 64 4.16 -12.97 2.07
C ALA A 64 5.67 -12.86 2.38
N ALA A 65 6.16 -11.71 2.86
CA ALA A 65 7.59 -11.47 3.09
C ALA A 65 8.18 -12.47 4.09
N GLN A 66 9.35 -13.06 3.75
CA GLN A 66 9.99 -14.09 4.56
C GLN A 66 11.23 -13.62 5.32
N HIS A 67 11.99 -12.67 4.76
CA HIS A 67 13.32 -12.30 5.27
C HIS A 67 13.45 -10.83 5.63
N TYR A 68 13.04 -9.93 4.74
CA TYR A 68 13.06 -8.51 5.02
C TYR A 68 12.05 -7.75 4.15
N ILE A 69 11.79 -6.51 4.53
CA ILE A 69 11.05 -5.53 3.74
C ILE A 69 11.91 -4.27 3.62
N TYR A 70 11.99 -3.73 2.41
CA TYR A 70 12.61 -2.44 2.14
C TYR A 70 11.56 -1.51 1.53
N ILE A 71 11.37 -0.33 2.12
CA ILE A 71 10.41 0.67 1.66
C ILE A 71 11.16 1.99 1.51
N GLU A 72 11.13 2.54 0.31
CA GLU A 72 11.37 3.96 0.06
C GLU A 72 10.04 4.61 -0.27
N ASN A 73 9.64 5.63 0.48
CA ASN A 73 8.40 6.35 0.19
C ASN A 73 8.47 7.82 0.62
N GLN A 74 7.65 8.68 0.02
CA GLN A 74 7.58 10.09 0.41
C GLN A 74 6.91 10.28 1.78
N TYR A 75 5.95 9.41 2.11
CA TYR A 75 5.19 9.46 3.35
C TYR A 75 5.08 8.06 3.97
N PHE A 76 5.07 8.00 5.29
CA PHE A 76 4.80 6.75 6.01
C PHE A 76 3.79 6.99 7.14
N ILE A 77 2.51 7.05 6.78
CA ILE A 77 1.41 7.39 7.69
C ILE A 77 0.25 6.42 7.46
N GLY A 78 -0.34 5.88 8.52
CA GLY A 78 -1.48 4.99 8.40
C GLY A 78 -1.87 4.30 9.69
N SER A 79 -2.88 3.43 9.56
CA SER A 79 -3.43 2.62 10.63
C SER A 79 -3.94 3.45 11.82
N SER A 80 -4.55 4.61 11.55
CA SER A 80 -4.98 5.55 12.59
C SER A 80 -5.97 4.95 13.58
N TYR A 81 -6.76 3.96 13.17
CA TYR A 81 -7.66 3.22 14.06
C TYR A 81 -6.95 2.59 15.28
N ASN A 82 -5.62 2.38 15.20
CA ASN A 82 -4.80 1.85 16.29
C ASN A 82 -3.82 2.87 16.89
N TRP A 83 -3.95 4.16 16.59
CA TRP A 83 -3.19 5.19 17.29
C TRP A 83 -3.67 5.35 18.74
N SER A 84 -2.82 5.86 19.62
CA SER A 84 -3.19 6.09 21.03
C SER A 84 -4.29 7.15 21.17
N GLN A 85 -4.31 8.14 20.28
CA GLN A 85 -5.27 9.22 20.18
C GLN A 85 -5.67 9.44 18.71
N HIS A 86 -6.74 10.20 18.44
CA HIS A 86 -7.17 10.58 17.08
C HIS A 86 -7.52 9.41 16.14
N LYS A 87 -8.18 8.38 16.68
CA LYS A 87 -8.51 7.15 15.94
C LYS A 87 -9.51 7.33 14.79
N ASP A 88 -10.25 8.42 14.81
CA ASP A 88 -11.35 8.77 13.91
C ASP A 88 -10.93 9.62 12.70
N LEU A 89 -9.64 9.96 12.56
CA LEU A 89 -9.13 10.79 11.45
C LEU A 89 -9.21 10.14 10.06
N GLY A 90 -9.37 8.83 9.99
CA GLY A 90 -9.63 8.13 8.73
C GLY A 90 -8.39 7.76 7.90
N ALA A 91 -7.17 7.86 8.45
CA ALA A 91 -5.96 7.30 7.83
C ALA A 91 -5.89 5.77 8.02
N ASN A 92 -6.93 5.07 7.54
CA ASN A 92 -7.23 3.68 7.87
C ASN A 92 -6.49 2.66 6.98
N ASN A 93 -5.45 3.06 6.25
CA ASN A 93 -4.65 2.10 5.51
C ASN A 93 -3.95 1.13 6.48
N LEU A 94 -3.72 -0.11 6.06
CA LEU A 94 -3.23 -1.19 6.91
C LEU A 94 -1.70 -1.28 6.91
N ILE A 95 -1.00 -0.45 6.12
CA ILE A 95 0.41 -0.69 5.80
C ILE A 95 1.30 -0.66 7.05
N PRO A 96 1.24 0.35 7.94
CA PRO A 96 2.03 0.34 9.17
C PRO A 96 1.68 -0.85 10.09
N MET A 97 0.39 -1.17 10.24
CA MET A 97 -0.04 -2.26 11.12
C MET A 97 0.36 -3.64 10.60
N GLU A 98 0.25 -3.90 9.29
CA GLU A 98 0.68 -5.16 8.68
C GLU A 98 2.19 -5.38 8.87
N ILE A 99 2.99 -4.32 8.76
CA ILE A 99 4.43 -4.38 9.03
C ILE A 99 4.69 -4.72 10.51
N ALA A 100 4.02 -4.03 11.44
CA ALA A 100 4.17 -4.30 12.87
C ALA A 100 3.76 -5.73 13.24
N LEU A 101 2.63 -6.22 12.72
CA LEU A 101 2.17 -7.59 12.92
C LEU A 101 3.13 -8.61 12.29
N LYS A 102 3.70 -8.31 11.12
CA LYS A 102 4.70 -9.18 10.48
C LYS A 102 5.96 -9.32 11.31
N ILE A 103 6.45 -8.22 11.87
CA ILE A 103 7.60 -8.23 12.79
C ILE A 103 7.26 -9.05 14.05
N ALA A 104 6.08 -8.81 14.65
CA ALA A 104 5.65 -9.54 15.85
C ALA A 104 5.52 -11.06 15.60
N GLU A 105 4.97 -11.46 14.44
CA GLU A 105 4.91 -12.84 13.98
C GLU A 105 6.31 -13.48 13.93
N LYS A 106 7.27 -12.81 13.29
CA LYS A 106 8.65 -13.29 13.12
C LYS A 106 9.43 -13.36 14.44
N ILE A 107 9.21 -12.40 15.35
CA ILE A 107 9.75 -12.45 16.72
C ILE A 107 9.21 -13.67 17.46
N LYS A 108 7.90 -13.90 17.42
CA LYS A 108 7.27 -15.06 18.08
C LYS A 108 7.77 -16.40 17.54
N ALA A 109 8.08 -16.45 16.25
CA ALA A 109 8.69 -17.62 15.61
C ALA A 109 10.21 -17.75 15.83
N ASN A 110 10.85 -16.77 16.49
CA ASN A 110 12.30 -16.68 16.64
C ASN A 110 13.05 -16.71 15.28
N GLU A 111 12.46 -16.06 14.27
CA GLU A 111 13.00 -15.97 12.91
C GLU A 111 13.62 -14.59 12.66
N ARG A 112 14.79 -14.57 12.00
CA ARG A 112 15.42 -13.31 11.61
C ARG A 112 14.56 -12.60 10.56
N PHE A 113 14.10 -11.40 10.89
CA PHE A 113 13.37 -10.54 9.98
C PHE A 113 13.73 -9.07 10.21
N ALA A 114 13.87 -8.29 9.14
CA ALA A 114 14.20 -6.87 9.23
C ALA A 114 13.30 -6.02 8.34
N VAL A 115 12.98 -4.81 8.78
CA VAL A 115 12.23 -3.84 7.98
C VAL A 115 13.00 -2.53 7.97
N TYR A 116 13.29 -2.04 6.76
CA TYR A 116 13.99 -0.79 6.53
C TYR A 116 13.04 0.17 5.83
N ILE A 117 12.79 1.32 6.43
CA ILE A 117 11.88 2.34 5.91
C ILE A 117 12.69 3.62 5.75
N VAL A 118 12.82 4.07 4.50
CA VAL A 118 13.51 5.29 4.11
C VAL A 118 12.46 6.29 3.65
N ILE A 119 12.46 7.44 4.31
CA ILE A 119 11.56 8.56 4.08
C ILE A 119 12.38 9.84 4.09
N PRO A 120 11.94 10.91 3.41
CA PRO A 120 12.64 12.19 3.46
C PRO A 120 12.65 12.76 4.89
N MET A 121 13.67 13.55 5.21
CA MET A 121 13.78 14.20 6.52
C MET A 121 12.57 15.10 6.84
N TRP A 122 11.99 15.70 5.80
CA TRP A 122 10.69 16.35 5.84
C TRP A 122 10.02 16.26 4.45
N PRO A 123 8.69 16.28 4.38
CA PRO A 123 7.96 16.42 3.12
C PRO A 123 8.38 17.65 2.33
N GLU A 124 8.25 17.60 1.01
CA GLU A 124 8.55 18.76 0.15
C GLU A 124 7.77 20.01 0.60
N GLY A 125 8.50 21.14 0.74
CA GLY A 125 7.95 22.42 1.19
C GLY A 125 8.75 23.05 2.32
N VAL A 126 8.20 24.13 2.90
CA VAL A 126 8.81 24.83 4.04
C VAL A 126 8.67 23.95 5.30
N PRO A 127 9.76 23.56 5.97
CA PRO A 127 9.71 22.66 7.13
C PRO A 127 8.87 23.20 8.29
N THR A 128 8.89 24.52 8.51
CA THR A 128 8.10 25.21 9.54
C THR A 128 6.67 25.53 9.10
N GLY A 129 6.28 25.18 7.86
CA GLY A 129 4.94 25.39 7.34
C GLY A 129 3.91 24.48 8.02
N ALA A 130 2.68 24.99 8.19
CA ALA A 130 1.63 24.26 8.89
C ALA A 130 1.33 22.88 8.28
N ALA A 131 1.33 22.75 6.95
CA ALA A 131 1.09 21.48 6.26
C ALA A 131 2.21 20.46 6.55
N THR A 132 3.47 20.87 6.40
CA THR A 132 4.64 20.04 6.67
C THR A 132 4.67 19.56 8.13
N GLN A 133 4.43 20.47 9.07
CA GLN A 133 4.36 20.15 10.50
C GLN A 133 3.21 19.18 10.81
N ARG A 134 2.06 19.32 10.15
CA ARG A 134 0.94 18.38 10.31
C ARG A 134 1.27 16.99 9.78
N ILE A 135 1.96 16.88 8.65
CA ILE A 135 2.39 15.58 8.13
C ILE A 135 3.41 14.94 9.07
N LEU A 136 4.42 15.71 9.50
CA LEU A 136 5.44 15.23 10.44
C LEU A 136 4.83 14.79 11.78
N PHE A 137 3.75 15.43 12.24
CA PHE A 137 3.04 15.03 13.46
C PHE A 137 2.38 13.65 13.34
N TRP A 138 1.95 13.25 12.14
CA TRP A 138 1.23 11.99 11.92
C TRP A 138 2.12 10.82 11.53
N GLN A 139 3.40 11.10 11.25
CA GLN A 139 4.40 10.11 10.87
C GLN A 139 5.04 9.50 12.12
#